data_AF-A0A4Q3YN08-F1
#
_entry.id   AF-A0A4Q3YN08-F1
#
_cell.length_a   1.000
_cell.length_b   1.000
_cell.length_c   1.000
_cell.angle_alpha   90.00
_cell.angle_beta   90.00
_cell.angle_gamma   90.00
#
_symmetry.space_group_name_H-M   'P 1'
#
loop_
_entity.id
_entity.type
_entity.pdbx_description
1 polymer ?
#
loop_
_entity_poly.entity_id
_entity_poly.type
_entity_poly.pdbx_seq_one_letter_code
_entity_poly.pdbx_strand_id
1 'polypeptide(L)'
;MGQTVVAPRLIRTLCVAMLLAALSACASIGGGEDRAGGIPRVTDPAPIVSGTMRPYQIRGRWYRPSEQPNYDETGLASWYGDAFNGRPTATGERFDMNALTAAHKTLPLPALVEVTNLENGRRVVLRVNDRGPFVDNRI
;
A
#
# COMPACT_ATOMS: atom_id res chain seq x y z
N MET A 1 28.48 20.08 68.15
CA MET A 1 27.49 20.44 67.12
C MET A 1 28.17 21.28 66.04
N GLY A 2 28.55 20.68 64.91
CA GLY A 2 29.07 21.41 63.75
C GLY A 2 28.02 21.43 62.64
N GLN A 3 27.48 22.60 62.32
CA GLN A 3 26.58 22.76 61.18
C GLN A 3 27.40 23.13 59.94
N THR A 4 27.36 22.27 58.92
CA THR A 4 27.98 22.51 57.63
C THR A 4 27.10 23.45 56.82
N VAL A 5 27.52 24.71 56.72
CA VAL A 5 26.87 25.70 55.83
C VAL A 5 27.21 25.33 54.39
N VAL A 6 26.27 24.73 53.69
CA VAL A 6 26.40 24.43 52.26
C VAL A 6 26.38 25.76 51.49
N ALA A 7 27.52 26.11 50.90
CA ALA A 7 27.69 27.40 50.21
C ALA A 7 26.66 27.58 49.08
N PRO A 8 26.07 28.78 48.91
CA PRO A 8 25.02 29.03 47.92
C PRO A 8 25.48 28.82 46.47
N ARG A 9 26.81 28.84 46.23
CA ARG A 9 27.43 28.46 44.95
C ARG A 9 27.29 26.98 44.65
N LEU A 10 27.36 26.12 45.67
CA LEU A 10 27.24 24.66 45.56
C LEU A 10 25.80 24.24 45.24
N ILE A 11 24.82 24.96 45.79
CA ILE A 11 23.39 24.75 45.52
C ILE A 11 23.07 25.15 44.07
N ARG A 12 23.62 26.28 43.61
CA ARG A 12 23.43 26.77 42.23
C ARG A 12 24.05 25.82 41.20
N THR A 13 25.25 25.30 41.45
CA THR A 13 25.89 24.32 40.56
C THR A 13 25.13 22.99 40.55
N LEU A 14 24.59 22.54 41.70
CA LEU A 14 23.73 21.35 41.75
C LEU A 14 22.44 21.54 40.94
N CYS A 15 21.79 22.70 41.04
CA CYS A 15 20.57 23.00 40.28
C CYS A 15 20.81 23.05 38.77
N VAL A 16 21.93 23.65 38.33
CA VAL A 16 22.29 23.70 36.90
C VAL A 16 22.66 22.32 36.38
N ALA A 17 23.38 21.50 37.16
CA ALA A 17 23.71 20.13 36.81
C ALA A 17 22.46 19.23 36.71
N MET A 18 21.48 19.39 37.62
CA MET A 18 20.20 18.69 37.53
C MET A 18 19.36 19.12 36.32
N LEU A 19 19.36 20.42 35.97
CA LEU A 19 18.68 20.89 34.75
C LEU A 19 19.31 20.31 33.48
N LEU A 20 20.65 20.29 33.39
CA LEU A 20 21.35 19.72 32.24
C LEU A 20 21.14 18.20 32.10
N ALA A 21 21.04 17.47 33.21
CA ALA A 21 20.71 16.05 33.20
C ALA A 21 19.26 15.78 32.72
N ALA A 22 18.32 16.69 33.01
CA ALA A 22 16.93 16.58 32.56
C ALA A 22 16.76 16.82 31.04
N LEU A 23 17.64 17.60 30.41
CA LEU A 23 17.59 17.82 28.95
C LEU A 23 18.13 16.64 28.12
N SER A 24 18.90 15.72 28.72
CA SER A 24 19.47 14.55 28.02
C SER A 24 18.44 13.42 27.79
N ALA A 25 17.28 13.49 28.46
CA ALA A 25 16.26 12.43 28.40
C ALA A 25 15.35 12.47 27.15
N CYS A 26 15.53 13.45 26.25
CA CYS A 26 14.74 13.54 25.00
C CYS A 26 15.46 12.95 23.77
N ALA A 27 16.66 12.38 23.94
CA ALA A 27 17.41 11.74 22.86
C ALA A 27 17.40 10.20 22.99
N SER A 28 16.28 9.62 23.38
CA SER A 28 15.98 8.22 23.04
C SER A 28 14.87 8.22 21.98
N ILE A 29 15.26 8.44 20.71
CA ILE A 29 14.50 7.91 19.59
C ILE A 29 14.62 6.39 19.69
N GLY A 30 13.76 5.83 20.54
CA GLY A 30 13.43 4.43 20.56
C GLY A 30 12.74 4.07 19.25
N GLY A 31 13.24 3.00 18.65
CA GLY A 31 12.51 2.04 17.82
C GLY A 31 11.25 2.56 17.15
N GLY A 32 11.42 3.22 16.01
CA GLY A 32 10.56 2.88 14.89
C GLY A 32 11.07 1.55 14.35
N GLU A 33 10.49 0.45 14.81
CA GLU A 33 10.44 -0.80 14.05
C GLU A 33 10.37 -0.45 12.56
N ASP A 34 11.07 -1.23 11.73
CA ASP A 34 10.75 -1.39 10.33
C ASP A 34 9.29 -1.90 10.19
N ARG A 35 8.32 -1.04 10.51
CA ARG A 35 7.07 -0.95 9.77
C ARG A 35 7.43 -0.28 8.44
N ALA A 36 8.34 -0.91 7.70
CA ALA A 36 7.96 -1.24 6.35
C ALA A 36 6.61 -1.94 6.49
N GLY A 37 5.52 -1.16 6.45
CA GLY A 37 4.28 -1.61 5.83
C GLY A 37 4.71 -1.97 4.42
N GLY A 38 5.33 -3.15 4.31
CA GLY A 38 5.91 -3.64 3.10
C GLY A 38 4.77 -3.58 2.11
N ILE A 39 5.00 -2.89 1.00
CA ILE A 39 4.19 -3.03 -0.22
C ILE A 39 3.74 -4.49 -0.22
N PRO A 40 2.44 -4.81 -0.03
CA PRO A 40 1.99 -6.18 0.00
C PRO A 40 2.64 -6.91 -1.15
N ARG A 41 3.62 -7.78 -0.84
CA ARG A 41 4.29 -8.54 -1.88
C ARG A 41 3.19 -9.40 -2.44
N VAL A 42 2.84 -9.19 -3.70
CA VAL A 42 1.94 -10.08 -4.39
C VAL A 42 2.69 -11.40 -4.53
N THR A 43 2.56 -12.25 -3.52
CA THR A 43 3.17 -13.57 -3.46
C THR A 43 2.29 -14.48 -4.29
N ASP A 44 2.75 -14.72 -5.51
CA ASP A 44 2.20 -15.67 -6.47
C ASP A 44 0.76 -15.35 -6.94
N PRO A 45 0.54 -14.98 -8.22
CA PRO A 45 -0.82 -14.94 -8.74
C PRO A 45 -1.42 -16.36 -8.59
N ALA A 46 -2.58 -16.47 -7.93
CA ALA A 46 -3.33 -17.74 -7.85
C ALA A 46 -3.40 -18.43 -9.24
N PRO A 47 -3.56 -19.75 -9.35
CA PRO A 47 -3.56 -20.40 -10.65
C PRO A 47 -4.63 -19.80 -11.57
N ILE A 48 -4.29 -19.57 -12.85
CA ILE A 48 -5.28 -19.22 -13.87
C ILE A 48 -6.24 -20.40 -13.98
N VAL A 49 -7.49 -20.18 -13.61
CA VAL A 49 -8.55 -21.19 -13.74
C VAL A 49 -9.27 -21.00 -15.06
N SER A 50 -9.77 -22.09 -15.66
CA SER A 50 -10.48 -22.02 -16.95
C SER A 50 -11.61 -20.98 -16.96
N GLY A 51 -12.27 -20.78 -15.81
CA GLY A 51 -13.32 -19.78 -15.61
C GLY A 51 -12.87 -18.34 -15.87
N THR A 52 -11.66 -17.96 -15.46
CA THR A 52 -11.18 -16.58 -15.58
C THR A 52 -10.81 -16.19 -17.01
N MET A 53 -10.57 -17.16 -17.89
CA MET A 53 -10.26 -16.94 -19.30
C MET A 53 -11.49 -16.91 -20.21
N ARG A 54 -12.69 -17.16 -19.68
CA ARG A 54 -13.91 -17.22 -20.47
C ARG A 54 -14.26 -15.84 -21.05
N PRO A 55 -14.59 -15.75 -22.36
CA PRO A 55 -15.21 -14.56 -22.92
C PRO A 55 -16.47 -14.16 -22.16
N TYR A 56 -16.66 -12.86 -21.98
CA TYR A 56 -17.80 -12.31 -21.24
C TYR A 56 -18.33 -11.06 -21.93
N GLN A 57 -19.57 -10.68 -21.59
CA GLN A 57 -20.24 -9.54 -22.19
C GLN A 57 -20.70 -8.56 -21.11
N ILE A 58 -20.43 -7.27 -21.31
CA ILE A 58 -20.92 -6.18 -20.45
C ILE A 58 -21.59 -5.16 -21.36
N ARG A 59 -22.87 -4.85 -21.10
CA ARG A 59 -23.65 -3.85 -21.87
C ARG A 59 -23.58 -4.07 -23.39
N GLY A 60 -23.69 -5.32 -23.85
CA GLY A 60 -23.63 -5.66 -25.27
C GLY A 60 -22.22 -5.79 -25.86
N ARG A 61 -21.18 -5.30 -25.17
CA ARG A 61 -19.78 -5.39 -25.63
C ARG A 61 -19.11 -6.66 -25.14
N TRP A 62 -18.53 -7.40 -26.08
CA TRP A 62 -17.76 -8.61 -25.80
C TRP A 62 -16.33 -8.28 -25.40
N TYR A 63 -15.84 -8.97 -24.36
CA TYR A 63 -14.46 -8.96 -23.90
C TYR A 63 -13.93 -10.38 -23.92
N ARG A 64 -12.71 -10.55 -24.42
CA ARG A 64 -12.05 -11.85 -24.55
C ARG A 64 -10.71 -11.77 -23.81
N PRO A 65 -10.60 -12.38 -22.63
CA PRO A 65 -9.31 -12.49 -21.97
C PRO A 65 -8.32 -13.26 -22.83
N SER A 66 -7.07 -12.82 -22.84
CA SER A 66 -5.98 -13.47 -23.58
C SER A 66 -4.65 -13.21 -22.89
N GLU A 67 -3.69 -14.12 -23.05
CA GLU A 67 -2.32 -13.89 -22.63
C GLU A 67 -1.68 -12.77 -23.45
N GLN A 68 -0.98 -11.87 -22.77
CA GLN A 68 -0.36 -10.69 -23.37
C GLN A 68 1.01 -10.48 -22.71
N PRO A 69 2.05 -11.24 -23.12
CA PRO A 69 3.35 -11.26 -22.43
C PRO A 69 4.10 -9.93 -22.49
N ASN A 70 3.80 -9.08 -23.48
CA ASN A 70 4.40 -7.76 -23.67
C ASN A 70 3.34 -6.65 -23.52
N TYR A 71 2.38 -6.83 -22.62
CA TYR A 71 1.34 -5.83 -22.37
C TYR A 71 1.96 -4.54 -21.82
N ASP A 72 1.71 -3.44 -22.52
CA ASP A 72 2.05 -2.07 -22.11
C ASP A 72 0.93 -1.15 -22.61
N GLU A 73 0.32 -0.40 -21.70
CA GLU A 73 -0.73 0.55 -22.02
C GLU A 73 -0.64 1.78 -21.12
N THR A 74 -0.83 2.96 -21.70
CA THR A 74 -0.91 4.23 -20.98
C THR A 74 -2.31 4.79 -21.05
N GLY A 75 -2.87 5.15 -19.91
CA GLY A 75 -4.23 5.66 -19.81
C GLY A 75 -4.59 6.17 -18.42
N LEU A 76 -5.81 6.69 -18.30
CA LEU A 76 -6.35 7.09 -17.01
C LEU A 76 -6.72 5.86 -16.19
N ALA A 77 -6.15 5.75 -15.00
CA ALA A 77 -6.60 4.81 -13.99
C ALA A 77 -7.71 5.42 -13.12
N SER A 78 -8.48 4.56 -12.46
CA SER A 78 -9.44 4.94 -11.42
C SER A 78 -9.36 3.95 -10.25
N TRP A 79 -9.83 4.37 -9.07
CA TRP A 79 -9.80 3.54 -7.86
C TRP A 79 -11.22 3.21 -7.38
N TYR A 80 -11.39 2.05 -6.76
CA TYR A 80 -12.64 1.66 -6.11
C TYR A 80 -12.64 2.10 -4.64
N GLY A 81 -13.75 2.71 -4.21
CA GLY A 81 -13.94 3.11 -2.82
C GLY A 81 -14.68 2.07 -1.98
N ASP A 82 -14.95 2.45 -0.72
CA ASP A 82 -15.57 1.61 0.32
C ASP A 82 -16.87 0.92 -0.10
N ALA A 83 -17.64 1.53 -1.00
CA ALA A 83 -18.88 0.96 -1.51
C ALA A 83 -18.71 -0.46 -2.11
N PHE A 84 -17.52 -0.80 -2.60
CA PHE A 84 -17.20 -2.11 -3.18
C PHE A 84 -16.59 -3.10 -2.18
N ASN A 85 -16.14 -2.63 -1.01
CA ASN A 85 -15.41 -3.44 -0.04
C ASN A 85 -16.21 -4.68 0.38
N GLY A 86 -15.54 -5.83 0.43
CA GLY A 86 -16.12 -7.12 0.77
C GLY A 86 -16.95 -7.80 -0.33
N ARG A 87 -17.20 -7.14 -1.48
CA ARG A 87 -17.90 -7.74 -2.62
C ARG A 87 -17.01 -8.74 -3.36
N PRO A 88 -17.59 -9.76 -4.01
CA PRO A 88 -16.81 -10.69 -4.81
C PRO A 88 -16.24 -10.01 -6.06
N THR A 89 -14.97 -10.29 -6.36
CA THR A 89 -14.30 -9.98 -7.63
C THR A 89 -14.58 -11.07 -8.67
N ALA A 90 -14.12 -10.89 -9.91
CA ALA A 90 -14.21 -11.90 -10.95
C ALA A 90 -13.39 -13.18 -10.69
N THR A 91 -12.39 -13.16 -9.81
CA THR A 91 -11.75 -14.39 -9.30
C THR A 91 -12.56 -15.07 -8.19
N GLY A 92 -13.60 -14.42 -7.67
CA GLY A 92 -14.42 -14.89 -6.56
C GLY A 92 -13.89 -14.50 -5.18
N GLU A 93 -12.72 -13.87 -5.11
CA GLU A 93 -12.17 -13.31 -3.87
C GLU A 93 -13.02 -12.14 -3.38
N ARG A 94 -13.01 -11.86 -2.08
CA ARG A 94 -13.59 -10.61 -1.57
C ARG A 94 -12.63 -9.46 -1.84
N PHE A 95 -13.14 -8.39 -2.45
CA PHE A 95 -12.39 -7.16 -2.60
C PHE A 95 -12.06 -6.58 -1.21
N ASP A 96 -10.78 -6.25 -1.00
CA ASP A 96 -10.28 -5.53 0.16
C ASP A 96 -9.65 -4.23 -0.35
N MET A 97 -10.20 -3.09 0.07
CA MET A 97 -9.72 -1.77 -0.34
C MET A 97 -8.28 -1.49 0.09
N ASN A 98 -7.76 -2.22 1.08
CA ASN A 98 -6.41 -2.05 1.61
C ASN A 98 -5.41 -2.98 0.94
N ALA A 99 -5.88 -3.91 0.09
CA ALA A 99 -5.03 -4.82 -0.65
C ALA A 99 -4.55 -4.19 -1.97
N LEU A 100 -3.32 -4.52 -2.36
CA LEU A 100 -2.75 -4.13 -3.66
C LEU A 100 -3.32 -4.97 -4.80
N THR A 101 -4.54 -4.65 -5.18
CA THR A 101 -5.29 -5.33 -6.24
C THR A 101 -5.79 -4.36 -7.29
N ALA A 102 -6.05 -4.87 -8.50
CA ALA A 102 -6.50 -4.12 -9.65
C ALA A 102 -7.55 -4.90 -10.47
N ALA A 103 -8.27 -4.17 -11.32
CA ALA A 103 -9.15 -4.76 -12.32
C ALA A 103 -8.56 -4.53 -13.72
N HIS A 104 -8.74 -5.50 -14.62
CA HIS A 104 -8.41 -5.33 -16.03
C HIS A 104 -9.39 -6.10 -16.93
N LYS A 105 -9.67 -5.54 -18.11
CA LYS A 105 -10.70 -6.06 -19.02
C LYS A 105 -10.34 -7.42 -19.61
N THR A 106 -9.09 -7.61 -20.03
CA THR A 106 -8.68 -8.72 -20.91
C THR A 106 -7.38 -9.41 -20.54
N LEU A 107 -6.69 -8.97 -19.48
CA LEU A 107 -5.55 -9.74 -18.97
C LEU A 107 -6.06 -11.04 -18.34
N PRO A 108 -5.28 -12.13 -18.35
CA PRO A 108 -5.63 -13.33 -17.60
C PRO A 108 -5.87 -12.98 -16.13
N LEU A 109 -6.79 -13.70 -15.46
CA LEU A 109 -6.89 -13.57 -14.01
C LEU A 109 -6.45 -14.86 -13.32
N PRO A 110 -5.68 -14.73 -12.23
CA PRO A 110 -5.00 -13.49 -11.84
C PRO A 110 -3.81 -13.16 -12.75
N ALA A 111 -3.36 -11.91 -12.71
CA ALA A 111 -2.12 -11.46 -13.35
C ALA A 111 -1.37 -10.47 -12.45
N LEU A 112 -0.10 -10.21 -12.77
CA LEU A 112 0.70 -9.17 -12.14
C LEU A 112 0.91 -8.03 -13.13
N VAL A 113 0.76 -6.79 -12.66
CA VAL A 113 1.05 -5.59 -13.45
C VAL A 113 1.85 -4.61 -12.61
N GLU A 114 2.84 -3.96 -13.21
CA GLU A 114 3.45 -2.77 -12.64
C GLU A 114 2.69 -1.55 -13.15
N VAL A 115 2.25 -0.69 -12.23
CA VAL A 115 1.62 0.59 -12.55
C VAL A 115 2.56 1.70 -12.14
N THR A 116 2.82 2.61 -13.08
CA THR A 116 3.61 3.82 -12.85
C THR A 116 2.69 5.03 -12.85
N ASN A 117 2.73 5.82 -11.78
CA ASN A 117 2.11 7.14 -11.78
C ASN A 117 3.04 8.10 -12.55
N LEU A 118 2.59 8.53 -13.72
CA LEU A 118 3.37 9.38 -14.63
C LEU A 118 3.63 10.79 -14.09
N GLU A 119 2.85 11.28 -13.14
CA GLU A 119 3.02 12.62 -12.55
C GLU A 119 4.22 12.69 -11.60
N ASN A 120 4.56 11.58 -10.93
CA ASN A 120 5.60 11.55 -9.90
C ASN A 120 6.61 10.40 -10.04
N GLY A 121 6.47 9.56 -11.07
CA GLY A 121 7.36 8.43 -11.34
C GLY A 121 7.30 7.29 -10.33
N ARG A 122 6.38 7.32 -9.35
CA ARG A 122 6.22 6.24 -8.38
C ARG A 122 5.58 5.03 -9.04
N ARG A 123 6.06 3.84 -8.69
CA ARG A 123 5.59 2.57 -9.23
C ARG A 123 5.12 1.63 -8.14
N VAL A 124 4.17 0.77 -8.47
CA VAL A 124 3.67 -0.29 -7.60
C VAL A 124 3.29 -1.52 -8.43
N VAL A 125 3.59 -2.71 -7.92
CA VAL A 125 3.13 -3.97 -8.52
C VAL A 125 1.81 -4.37 -7.86
N LEU A 126 0.80 -4.64 -8.69
CA LEU A 126 -0.56 -4.97 -8.27
C LEU A 126 -0.94 -6.34 -8.80
N ARG A 127 -1.80 -7.04 -8.05
CA ARG A 127 -2.47 -8.24 -8.53
C ARG A 127 -3.75 -7.88 -9.26
N VAL A 128 -3.87 -8.24 -10.52
CA VAL A 128 -5.16 -8.15 -11.22
C VAL A 128 -6.01 -9.34 -10.80
N ASN A 129 -7.12 -9.10 -10.12
CA ASN A 129 -8.04 -10.16 -9.67
C ASN A 129 -9.51 -9.87 -10.03
N ASP A 130 -9.78 -8.81 -10.78
CA ASP A 130 -11.13 -8.42 -11.16
C ASP A 130 -11.26 -7.96 -12.62
N ARG A 131 -12.50 -7.82 -13.10
CA ARG A 131 -12.85 -7.31 -14.42
C ARG A 131 -13.32 -5.85 -14.36
N GLY A 132 -12.93 -5.10 -15.38
CA GLY A 132 -13.19 -3.67 -15.48
C GLY A 132 -11.92 -2.92 -15.88
N PRO A 133 -11.94 -1.59 -15.88
CA PRO A 133 -13.11 -0.73 -15.62
C PRO A 133 -14.10 -0.74 -16.79
N PHE A 134 -15.40 -0.58 -16.51
CA PHE A 134 -16.45 -0.44 -17.54
C PHE A 134 -16.93 1.01 -17.71
N VAL A 135 -16.04 1.93 -17.36
CA VAL A 135 -16.16 3.36 -17.62
C VAL A 135 -15.27 3.68 -18.81
N ASP A 136 -15.77 4.50 -19.72
CA ASP A 136 -15.03 4.88 -20.91
C ASP A 136 -13.75 5.65 -20.55
N ASN A 137 -12.74 5.53 -21.41
CA ASN A 137 -11.43 6.19 -21.26
C ASN A 137 -10.71 5.85 -19.95
N ARG A 138 -10.88 4.62 -19.45
CA ARG A 138 -10.14 4.06 -18.31
C ARG A 138 -9.52 2.71 -18.68
N ILE A 139 -8.34 2.48 -18.11
CA ILE A 139 -7.59 1.22 -18.19
C ILE A 139 -7.59 0.50 -16.84
#